data_AF-A0A529Y4D9-F1
#
_entry.id   AF-A0A529Y4D9-F1
#
_cell.length_a   1.000
_cell.length_b   1.000
_cell.length_c   1.000
_cell.angle_alpha   90.00
_cell.angle_beta   90.00
_cell.angle_gamma   90.00
#
_symmetry.space_group_name_H-M   'P 1'
#
loop_
_entity.id
_entity.type
_entity.pdbx_description
1 polymer ?
#
loop_
_entity_poly.entity_id
_entity_poly.type
_entity_poly.pdbx_seq_one_letter_code
_entity_poly.pdbx_strand_id
1 'polypeptide(L)'
;MKSFLEDSGVALAPHGKTTMCPALFDMQLDDGAWAITVATPHQIQVARAFGYWRIFFANQLIGRSAIEYVMRELANDPAFEFFCLVDDLWNVEALALAARA
;
A
#
# COMPACT_ATOMS: atom_id res chain seq x y z
N MET A 1 14.44 15.38 2.50
CA MET A 1 13.00 15.14 2.70
C MET A 1 12.67 15.06 4.18
N LYS A 2 13.32 14.19 4.96
CA LYS A 2 13.16 14.10 6.42
C LYS A 2 13.14 15.43 7.18
N SER A 3 14.18 16.26 7.08
CA SER A 3 14.19 17.57 7.78
C SER A 3 12.98 18.46 7.42
N PHE A 4 12.51 18.42 6.17
CA PHE A 4 11.31 19.15 5.78
C PHE A 4 10.03 18.56 6.42
N LEU A 5 9.96 17.24 6.59
CA LEU A 5 8.83 16.56 7.25
C LEU A 5 8.81 16.85 8.76
N GLU A 6 9.97 16.86 9.39
CA GLU A 6 10.15 17.23 10.80
C GLU A 6 9.64 18.65 11.06
N ASP A 7 9.99 19.59 10.18
CA ASP A 7 9.55 20.99 10.28
C ASP A 7 8.04 21.18 10.00
N SER A 8 7.43 20.31 9.17
CA SER A 8 6.03 20.44 8.76
C SER A 8 5.05 19.57 9.57
N GLY A 9 5.54 18.63 10.37
CA GLY A 9 4.71 17.73 11.18
C GLY A 9 3.88 16.73 10.35
N VAL A 10 4.32 16.41 9.12
CA VAL A 10 3.61 15.50 8.22
C VAL A 10 4.35 14.18 8.03
N ALA A 11 3.60 13.11 7.76
CA ALA A 11 4.16 11.81 7.41
C ALA A 11 4.44 11.69 5.91
N LEU A 12 5.41 10.86 5.54
CA LEU A 12 5.76 10.58 4.14
C LEU A 12 5.44 9.14 3.76
N ALA A 13 4.79 8.95 2.61
CA ALA A 13 4.66 7.66 1.96
C ALA A 13 5.26 7.72 0.54
N PRO A 14 6.57 7.47 0.36
CA PRO A 14 7.25 7.66 -0.91
C PRO A 14 6.69 6.77 -2.02
N HIS A 15 6.56 7.34 -3.22
CA HIS A 15 6.02 6.63 -4.37
C HIS A 15 7.09 5.80 -5.07
N GLY A 16 7.08 4.51 -4.77
CA GLY A 16 8.05 3.53 -5.26
C GLY A 16 7.84 3.03 -6.69
N LYS A 17 6.80 3.48 -7.42
CA LYS A 17 6.47 2.96 -8.75
C LYS A 17 7.62 3.06 -9.76
N THR A 18 8.45 4.09 -9.61
CA THR A 18 9.50 4.42 -10.58
C THR A 18 10.73 3.56 -10.37
N THR A 19 11.10 3.28 -9.12
CA THR A 19 12.31 2.53 -8.80
C THR A 19 12.06 1.05 -8.60
N MET A 20 10.90 0.68 -8.00
CA MET A 20 10.59 -0.70 -7.58
C MET A 20 11.82 -1.43 -6.99
N CYS A 21 12.64 -0.68 -6.24
CA CYS A 21 13.93 -1.12 -5.73
C CYS A 21 13.78 -1.28 -4.22
N PRO A 22 13.71 -2.52 -3.70
CA PRO A 22 13.51 -2.78 -2.28
C PRO A 22 14.52 -2.06 -1.39
N ALA A 23 15.80 -2.08 -1.75
CA ALA A 23 16.85 -1.39 -1.00
C ALA A 23 16.58 0.11 -0.81
N LEU A 24 15.97 0.79 -1.79
CA LEU A 24 15.60 2.19 -1.64
C LEU A 24 14.37 2.39 -0.75
N PHE A 25 13.45 1.43 -0.73
CA PHE A 25 12.29 1.47 0.16
C PHE A 25 12.72 1.25 1.60
N ASP A 26 13.65 0.32 1.83
CA ASP A 26 14.23 0.06 3.15
C ASP A 26 14.89 1.32 3.70
N MET A 27 15.74 1.98 2.89
CA MET A 27 16.35 3.26 3.26
C MET A 27 15.32 4.34 3.58
N GLN A 28 14.18 4.38 2.89
CA GLN A 28 13.13 5.35 3.15
C GLN A 28 12.35 5.04 4.44
N LEU A 29 12.08 3.78 4.71
CA LEU A 29 11.42 3.33 5.95
C LEU A 29 12.32 3.56 7.16
N ASP A 30 13.62 3.25 7.05
CA ASP A 30 14.63 3.52 8.08
C ASP A 30 14.76 5.03 8.35
N ASP A 31 14.51 5.88 7.35
CA ASP A 31 14.50 7.33 7.51
C ASP A 31 13.16 7.89 8.02
N GLY A 32 12.20 7.01 8.36
CA GLY A 32 10.94 7.37 9.00
C GLY A 32 9.75 7.51 8.04
N ALA A 33 9.81 6.97 6.83
CA ALA A 33 8.64 6.86 5.98
C ALA A 33 7.55 6.03 6.67
N TRP A 34 6.30 6.50 6.57
CA TRP A 34 5.15 5.88 7.21
C TRP A 34 4.70 4.60 6.48
N ALA A 35 4.74 4.61 5.14
CA ALA A 35 4.31 3.52 4.27
C ALA A 35 5.07 3.56 2.93
N ILE A 36 4.99 2.51 2.11
CA ILE A 36 5.44 2.56 0.71
C ILE A 36 4.25 2.71 -0.23
N THR A 37 4.36 3.65 -1.18
CA THR A 37 3.30 3.92 -2.14
C THR A 37 3.51 3.21 -3.48
N VAL A 38 2.56 2.38 -3.89
CA VAL A 38 2.55 1.64 -5.17
C VAL A 38 1.28 1.94 -5.99
N ALA A 39 1.23 1.57 -7.27
CA ALA A 39 0.18 1.99 -8.20
C ALA A 39 -0.47 0.87 -9.04
N THR A 40 0.10 -0.35 -9.07
CA THR A 40 -0.53 -1.50 -9.75
C THR A 40 -0.65 -2.74 -8.84
N PRO A 41 -1.62 -3.65 -9.08
CA PRO A 41 -1.78 -4.87 -8.28
C PRO A 41 -0.52 -5.75 -8.22
N HIS A 42 0.22 -5.84 -9.32
CA HIS A 42 1.50 -6.55 -9.35
C HIS A 42 2.53 -5.93 -8.39
N GLN A 43 2.58 -4.59 -8.28
CA GLN A 43 3.50 -3.94 -7.35
C GLN A 43 3.12 -4.21 -5.89
N ILE A 44 1.83 -4.38 -5.58
CA ILE A 44 1.39 -4.83 -4.25
C ILE A 44 1.99 -6.20 -3.95
N GLN A 45 1.87 -7.15 -4.89
CA GLN A 45 2.40 -8.51 -4.72
C GLN A 45 3.91 -8.52 -4.51
N VAL A 46 4.65 -7.75 -5.31
CA VAL A 46 6.10 -7.60 -5.13
C VAL A 46 6.40 -7.02 -3.76
N ALA A 47 5.77 -5.92 -3.38
CA ALA A 47 6.01 -5.29 -2.09
C ALA A 47 5.72 -6.23 -0.89
N ARG A 48 4.63 -7.02 -0.98
CA ARG A 48 4.32 -8.06 0.00
C ARG A 48 5.36 -9.17 0.06
N ALA A 49 5.85 -9.63 -1.09
CA ALA A 49 6.90 -10.65 -1.15
C ALA A 49 8.22 -10.20 -0.50
N PHE A 50 8.50 -8.90 -0.48
CA PHE A 50 9.65 -8.30 0.22
C PHE A 50 9.37 -7.96 1.69
N GLY A 51 8.18 -8.27 2.21
CA GLY A 51 7.85 -8.10 3.63
C GLY A 51 7.41 -6.69 4.01
N TYR A 52 7.08 -5.81 3.06
CA TYR A 52 6.53 -4.50 3.39
C TYR A 52 5.14 -4.65 4.00
N TRP A 53 5.01 -4.17 5.23
CA TRP A 53 3.84 -4.36 6.07
C TRP A 53 2.84 -3.19 6.01
N ARG A 54 3.26 -1.98 5.60
CA ARG A 54 2.34 -0.86 5.33
C ARG A 54 2.44 -0.40 3.89
N ILE A 55 1.38 -0.62 3.11
CA ILE A 55 1.32 -0.29 1.68
C ILE A 55 0.18 0.70 1.41
N PHE A 56 0.52 1.81 0.77
CA PHE A 56 -0.45 2.76 0.23
C PHE A 56 -0.58 2.55 -1.28
N PHE A 57 -1.73 2.03 -1.72
CA PHE A 57 -2.06 1.88 -3.12
C PHE A 57 -2.64 3.19 -3.65
N ALA A 58 -1.83 3.97 -4.35
CA ALA A 58 -2.22 5.25 -4.95
C ALA A 58 -3.07 5.06 -6.23
N ASN A 59 -4.05 4.17 -6.16
CA ASN A 59 -5.01 3.86 -7.22
C ASN A 59 -6.23 3.13 -6.63
N GLN A 60 -7.24 2.87 -7.46
CA GLN A 60 -8.43 2.10 -7.09
C GLN A 60 -8.19 0.60 -7.18
N LEU A 61 -8.49 -0.13 -6.10
CA LEU A 61 -8.36 -1.59 -6.08
C LEU A 61 -9.57 -2.21 -6.80
N ILE A 62 -9.38 -2.46 -8.10
CA ILE A 62 -10.38 -3.04 -8.98
C ILE A 62 -9.94 -4.41 -9.51
N GLY A 63 -10.93 -5.21 -9.91
CA GLY A 63 -10.71 -6.56 -10.45
C GLY A 63 -10.73 -7.63 -9.36
N ARG A 64 -11.49 -8.70 -9.63
CA ARG A 64 -11.74 -9.80 -8.69
C ARG A 64 -10.46 -10.37 -8.09
N SER A 65 -9.49 -10.74 -8.93
CA SER A 65 -8.24 -11.37 -8.49
C SER A 65 -7.36 -10.47 -7.63
N ALA A 66 -7.33 -9.15 -7.92
CA ALA A 66 -6.57 -8.20 -7.14
C ALA A 66 -7.21 -7.98 -5.75
N ILE A 67 -8.54 -7.87 -5.72
CA ILE A 67 -9.30 -7.76 -4.47
C ILE A 67 -9.11 -9.02 -3.62
N GLU A 68 -9.33 -10.21 -4.18
CA GLU A 68 -9.15 -11.49 -3.49
C GLU A 68 -7.72 -11.67 -2.95
N TYR A 69 -6.71 -11.26 -3.72
CA TYR A 69 -5.32 -11.28 -3.27
C TYR A 69 -5.13 -10.42 -2.01
N VAL A 70 -5.54 -9.15 -2.04
CA VAL A 70 -5.37 -8.23 -0.92
C VAL A 70 -6.15 -8.69 0.31
N MET A 71 -7.40 -9.14 0.14
CA MET A 71 -8.22 -9.65 1.25
C MET A 71 -7.57 -10.86 1.92
N ARG A 72 -7.00 -11.77 1.12
CA ARG A 72 -6.27 -12.92 1.66
C ARG A 72 -5.01 -12.51 2.42
N GLU A 73 -4.23 -11.57 1.89
CA GLU A 73 -3.04 -11.06 2.59
C GLU A 73 -3.42 -10.42 3.93
N LEU A 74 -4.48 -9.60 3.95
CA LEU A 74 -5.00 -8.99 5.19
C LEU A 74 -5.51 -10.03 6.20
N ALA A 75 -6.15 -11.11 5.72
CA ALA A 75 -6.62 -12.19 6.59
C ALA A 75 -5.47 -13.03 7.17
N ASN A 76 -4.39 -13.23 6.38
CA ASN A 76 -3.27 -14.07 6.77
C ASN A 76 -2.27 -13.35 7.69
N ASP A 77 -2.15 -12.02 7.58
CA ASP A 77 -1.15 -11.22 8.28
C ASP A 77 -1.81 -10.03 9.00
N PRO A 78 -2.08 -10.15 10.32
CA PRO A 78 -2.67 -9.06 11.11
C PRO A 78 -1.79 -7.80 11.20
N ALA A 79 -0.50 -7.89 10.87
CA ALA A 79 0.39 -6.73 10.83
C ALA A 79 0.34 -6.02 9.46
N PHE A 80 -0.28 -6.61 8.44
CA PHE A 80 -0.40 -5.99 7.14
C PHE A 80 -1.45 -4.87 7.15
N GLU A 81 -0.99 -3.65 6.93
CA GLU A 81 -1.82 -2.47 6.74
C GLU A 81 -1.86 -2.09 5.26
N PHE A 82 -3.06 -2.13 4.68
CA PHE A 82 -3.31 -1.77 3.29
C PHE A 82 -4.26 -0.59 3.19
N PHE A 83 -3.88 0.39 2.37
CA PHE A 83 -4.70 1.55 2.05
C PHE A 83 -4.87 1.61 0.54
N CYS A 84 -6.07 1.95 0.05
CA CYS A 84 -6.30 2.26 -1.35
C CYS A 84 -7.21 3.47 -1.50
N LEU A 85 -7.20 4.08 -2.68
CA LEU A 85 -8.11 5.16 -3.03
C LEU A 85 -9.40 4.57 -3.60
N VAL A 86 -10.51 5.25 -3.37
CA VAL A 86 -11.82 4.94 -3.96
C VAL A 86 -12.45 6.27 -4.38
N ASP A 87 -12.98 6.32 -5.60
CA ASP A 87 -13.73 7.49 -6.10
C ASP A 87 -15.13 7.14 -6.64
N ASP A 88 -15.50 5.86 -6.54
CA ASP A 88 -16.75 5.30 -7.06
C ASP A 88 -17.44 4.41 -6.02
N LEU A 89 -18.76 4.60 -5.88
CA LEU A 89 -19.57 3.89 -4.88
C LEU A 89 -19.63 2.38 -5.14
N TRP A 90 -19.66 1.97 -6.40
CA TRP A 90 -19.68 0.55 -6.75
C TRP A 90 -18.36 -0.13 -6.34
N ASN A 91 -17.22 0.57 -6.47
CA ASN A 91 -15.95 0.03 -5.97
C ASN A 91 -15.96 -0.12 -4.44
N VAL A 92 -16.50 0.86 -3.70
CA VAL A 92 -16.65 0.78 -2.24
C VAL A 92 -17.51 -0.43 -1.84
N GLU A 93 -18.65 -0.64 -2.50
CA GLU A 93 -19.53 -1.78 -2.23
C GLU A 93 -18.85 -3.13 -2.51
N ALA A 94 -18.12 -3.23 -3.63
CA ALA A 94 -17.39 -4.44 -3.99
C ALA A 94 -16.31 -4.77 -2.96
N LEU A 95 -15.55 -3.77 -2.49
CA LEU A 95 -14.53 -3.95 -1.45
C LEU A 95 -15.15 -4.34 -0.10
N ALA A 96 -16.25 -3.69 0.29
CA ALA A 96 -16.96 -3.99 1.53
C ALA A 96 -17.57 -5.39 1.54
N LEU A 97 -18.09 -5.86 0.40
CA LEU A 97 -18.57 -7.24 0.25
C LEU A 97 -17.42 -8.24 0.41
N ALA A 98 -16.30 -8.01 -0.27
CA ALA A 98 -15.13 -8.88 -0.22
C ALA A 98 -14.49 -8.95 1.17
N ALA A 99 -14.49 -7.85 1.93
CA ALA A 99 -13.97 -7.81 3.30
C ALA A 99 -14.83 -8.55 4.34
N ARG A 100 -16.08 -8.87 4.00
CA ARG A 100 -17.02 -9.60 4.88
C ARG A 100 -17.11 -11.10 4.57
N ALA A 101 -16.54 -11.53 3.44
CA ALA A 101 -16.54 -12.92 2.98
C ALA A 101 -15.48 -13.73 3.72
#